data_AF-A0A0R3QI99-F1
#
_entry.id   AF-A0A0R3QI99-F1
#
_cell.length_a   1.000
_cell.length_b   1.000
_cell.length_c   1.000
_cell.angle_alpha   90.00
_cell.angle_beta   90.00
_cell.angle_gamma   90.00
#
_symmetry.space_group_name_H-M   'P 1'
#
loop_
_entity.id
_entity.type
_entity.pdbx_description
1 polymer ?
#
loop_
_entity_poly.entity_id
_entity_poly.type
_entity_poly.pdbx_seq_one_letter_code
_entity_poly.pdbx_strand_id
1 'polypeptide(L)'
;MDDILGFHVKAYVDHTTGFIFGGNIYNCGTWMDKMGSSEKAGNKGWPATSRDGAAVELQGLCFAVIEKLDELYQKKFYPYEGVFNENEIWTWQKWANIMKNNFERFFYVADNDLSQYVNRRGIIKDTYGSTQGYTDYQLRPNFSIALAVAPKLIAPEKAWQALQIAEKELLGPLGIKTLDPR
;
A
#
# COMPACT_ATOMS: atom_id res chain seq x y z
N MET A 1 -16.63 4.73 -17.79
CA MET A 1 -16.46 5.37 -16.47
C MET A 1 -17.46 6.50 -16.53
N ASP A 2 -18.71 6.18 -16.18
CA ASP A 2 -19.88 6.95 -16.64
C ASP A 2 -20.41 7.86 -15.51
N ASP A 3 -19.70 7.92 -14.38
CA ASP A 3 -19.96 8.81 -13.25
C ASP A 3 -18.84 9.84 -13.08
N ILE A 4 -19.22 11.09 -12.89
CA ILE A 4 -18.34 12.25 -12.58
C ILE A 4 -17.39 11.92 -11.41
N LEU A 5 -17.82 11.05 -10.49
CA LEU A 5 -17.08 10.63 -9.30
C LEU A 5 -15.78 9.88 -9.61
N GLY A 6 -15.72 9.13 -10.72
CA GLY A 6 -14.50 8.41 -11.12
C GLY A 6 -13.40 9.34 -11.65
N PHE A 7 -13.71 10.55 -12.09
CA PHE A 7 -12.68 11.47 -12.58
C PHE A 7 -12.06 12.34 -11.46
N HIS A 8 -12.72 12.42 -10.30
CA HIS A 8 -12.23 13.19 -9.15
C HIS A 8 -11.39 12.32 -8.21
N VAL A 9 -10.10 12.24 -8.52
CA VAL A 9 -9.11 11.51 -7.72
C VAL A 9 -8.44 12.46 -6.71
N LYS A 10 -8.31 12.01 -5.47
CA LYS A 10 -7.49 12.67 -4.44
C LYS A 10 -6.31 11.78 -4.07
N ALA A 11 -5.18 12.40 -3.76
CA ALA A 11 -4.04 11.75 -3.12
C ALA A 11 -3.49 12.69 -2.04
N TYR A 12 -3.13 12.14 -0.87
CA TYR A 12 -2.67 12.93 0.27
C TYR A 12 -1.78 12.08 1.19
N VAL A 13 -1.01 12.75 2.04
CA VAL A 13 -0.26 12.10 3.12
C VAL A 13 -1.11 12.13 4.37
N ASP A 14 -1.38 10.98 4.98
CA ASP A 14 -1.94 10.96 6.33
C ASP A 14 -0.83 11.33 7.32
N HIS A 15 -0.93 12.49 7.95
CA HIS A 15 0.11 13.01 8.85
C HIS A 15 0.26 12.20 10.14
N THR A 16 -0.70 11.35 10.48
CA THR A 16 -0.60 10.48 11.66
C THR A 16 0.32 9.29 11.39
N THR A 17 0.17 8.67 10.22
CA THR A 17 0.89 7.44 9.84
C THR A 17 2.08 7.68 8.92
N GLY A 18 2.10 8.81 8.22
CA GLY A 18 3.03 9.13 7.14
C GLY A 18 2.71 8.42 5.82
N PHE A 19 1.61 7.68 5.72
CA PHE A 19 1.29 6.92 4.50
C PHE A 19 0.67 7.78 3.41
N ILE A 20 0.89 7.38 2.16
CA ILE A 20 0.24 7.93 0.98
C ILE A 20 -1.12 7.26 0.81
N PHE A 21 -2.18 8.04 0.93
CA PHE A 21 -3.55 7.65 0.64
C PHE A 21 -3.97 8.20 -0.71
N GLY A 22 -4.84 7.49 -1.42
CA GLY A 22 -5.48 8.05 -2.59
C GLY A 22 -6.59 7.20 -3.20
N GLY A 23 -7.16 7.73 -4.28
CA GLY A 23 -8.23 7.06 -5.02
C GLY A 23 -9.59 7.10 -4.33
N ASN A 24 -10.52 6.36 -4.90
CA ASN A 24 -11.83 6.05 -4.36
C ASN A 24 -12.33 4.73 -4.97
N ILE A 25 -13.49 4.24 -4.54
CA ILE A 25 -14.06 2.96 -5.01
C ILE A 25 -14.34 2.89 -6.52
N TYR A 26 -14.39 4.03 -7.21
CA TYR A 26 -14.63 4.16 -8.65
C TYR A 26 -13.33 4.31 -9.46
N ASN A 27 -12.16 4.20 -8.81
CA ASN A 27 -10.86 4.37 -9.45
C ASN A 27 -10.01 3.11 -9.53
N CYS A 28 -9.05 3.18 -10.45
CA CYS A 28 -8.07 2.14 -10.76
C CYS A 28 -6.66 2.77 -10.80
N GLY A 29 -6.24 3.44 -9.72
CA GLY A 29 -4.98 4.20 -9.68
C GLY A 29 -3.70 3.35 -9.49
N THR A 30 -3.85 2.03 -9.33
CA THR A 30 -2.73 1.09 -9.15
C THR A 30 -2.64 0.17 -10.35
N TRP A 31 -1.56 -0.62 -10.46
CA TRP A 31 -1.36 -1.51 -11.61
C TRP A 31 -2.45 -2.59 -11.78
N MET A 32 -3.20 -2.92 -10.72
CA MET A 32 -4.39 -3.78 -10.81
C MET A 32 -5.59 -2.92 -11.28
N ASP A 33 -5.57 -2.51 -12.54
CA ASP A 33 -6.33 -1.36 -13.04
C ASP A 33 -7.61 -1.71 -13.83
N LYS A 34 -8.09 -2.95 -13.76
CA LYS A 34 -9.18 -3.40 -14.62
C LYS A 34 -10.50 -2.68 -14.32
N MET A 35 -10.85 -1.73 -15.19
CA MET A 35 -12.17 -1.10 -15.25
C MET A 35 -13.17 -2.01 -15.97
N GLY A 36 -14.30 -2.29 -15.34
CA GLY A 36 -15.39 -3.06 -15.94
C GLY A 36 -16.02 -2.35 -17.14
N SER A 37 -16.39 -3.13 -18.15
CA SER A 37 -16.83 -2.61 -19.46
C SER A 37 -18.01 -3.38 -20.06
N SER A 38 -18.60 -4.33 -19.34
CA SER A 38 -19.71 -5.15 -19.83
C SER A 38 -21.04 -4.63 -19.32
N GLU A 39 -21.88 -4.15 -20.24
CA GLU A 39 -23.27 -3.76 -19.93
C GLU A 39 -24.11 -5.00 -19.59
N LYS A 40 -23.92 -6.10 -20.33
CA LYS A 40 -24.66 -7.35 -20.10
C LYS A 40 -24.43 -7.94 -18.70
N ALA A 41 -23.21 -7.80 -18.18
CA ALA A 41 -22.86 -8.25 -16.83
C ALA A 41 -23.09 -7.17 -15.75
N GLY A 42 -23.56 -5.98 -16.13
CA GLY A 42 -23.83 -4.89 -15.20
C GLY A 42 -22.58 -4.27 -14.54
N ASN A 43 -21.38 -4.46 -15.09
CA ASN A 43 -20.13 -3.98 -14.49
C ASN A 43 -19.48 -2.81 -15.23
N LYS A 44 -20.11 -2.28 -16.28
CA LYS A 44 -19.58 -1.14 -17.02
C LYS A 44 -19.38 0.05 -16.08
N GLY A 45 -18.15 0.58 -16.03
CA GLY A 45 -17.80 1.71 -15.18
C GLY A 45 -17.44 1.36 -13.74
N TRP A 46 -17.47 0.08 -13.35
CA TRP A 46 -17.08 -0.38 -12.01
C TRP A 46 -15.69 -1.01 -12.03
N PRO A 47 -14.73 -0.51 -11.23
CA PRO A 47 -13.44 -1.17 -11.01
C PRO A 47 -13.62 -2.60 -10.50
N ALA A 48 -12.89 -3.55 -11.07
CA ALA A 48 -12.81 -4.91 -10.53
C ALA A 48 -11.96 -4.95 -9.25
N THR A 49 -10.94 -4.09 -9.17
CA THR A 49 -9.93 -4.09 -8.11
C THR A 49 -9.55 -2.65 -7.73
N SER A 50 -10.54 -1.85 -7.29
CA SER A 50 -10.18 -0.59 -6.64
C SER A 50 -9.30 -0.89 -5.42
N ARG A 51 -8.21 -0.14 -5.30
CA ARG A 51 -7.22 -0.20 -4.22
C ARG A 51 -7.04 1.20 -3.65
N ASP A 52 -8.17 1.81 -3.31
CA ASP A 52 -8.19 3.09 -2.63
C ASP A 52 -7.65 2.96 -1.19
N GLY A 53 -7.27 4.09 -0.61
CA GLY A 53 -6.55 4.11 0.66
C GLY A 53 -5.03 4.02 0.47
N ALA A 54 -4.34 3.39 1.41
CA ALA A 54 -2.89 3.27 1.40
C ALA A 54 -2.44 1.93 0.78
N ALA A 55 -2.17 1.90 -0.52
CA ALA A 55 -1.65 0.72 -1.22
C ALA A 55 -0.21 0.38 -0.78
N VAL A 56 0.03 -0.89 -0.43
CA VAL A 56 1.28 -1.32 0.23
C VAL A 56 2.56 -0.99 -0.56
N GLU A 57 2.54 -1.14 -1.88
CA GLU A 57 3.72 -0.88 -2.71
C GLU A 57 4.08 0.61 -2.77
N LEU A 58 3.09 1.50 -2.73
CA LEU A 58 3.33 2.94 -2.72
C LEU A 58 4.00 3.37 -1.43
N GLN A 59 3.74 2.68 -0.31
CA GLN A 59 4.36 3.00 0.97
C GLN A 59 5.84 2.60 0.98
N GLY A 60 6.15 1.41 0.44
CA GLY A 60 7.54 0.97 0.26
C GLY A 60 8.32 1.90 -0.67
N LEU A 61 7.74 2.25 -1.83
CA LEU A 61 8.36 3.15 -2.79
C LEU A 61 8.58 4.56 -2.21
N CYS A 62 7.57 5.12 -1.54
CA CYS A 62 7.68 6.40 -0.87
C CYS A 62 8.80 6.38 0.18
N PHE A 63 8.81 5.39 1.06
CA PHE A 63 9.86 5.23 2.08
C PHE A 63 11.26 5.16 1.47
N ALA A 64 11.45 4.35 0.42
CA ALA A 64 12.74 4.23 -0.26
C ALA A 64 13.21 5.56 -0.86
N VAL A 65 12.28 6.33 -1.46
CA VAL A 65 12.58 7.65 -2.04
C VAL A 65 12.96 8.64 -0.94
N ILE A 66 12.17 8.75 0.14
CA ILE A 66 12.45 9.74 1.20
C ILE A 66 13.71 9.38 1.99
N GLU A 67 14.04 8.10 2.23
CA GLU A 67 15.35 7.71 2.78
C GLU A 67 16.49 8.18 1.86
N LYS A 68 16.31 8.05 0.54
CA LYS A 68 17.33 8.48 -0.42
C LYS A 68 17.47 10.00 -0.49
N LEU A 69 16.36 10.74 -0.41
CA LEU A 69 16.39 12.21 -0.37
C LEU A 69 17.09 12.71 0.89
N ASP A 70 16.86 12.09 2.05
CA ASP A 70 17.59 12.40 3.28
C ASP A 70 19.10 12.18 3.10
N GLU A 71 19.51 11.01 2.59
CA GLU A 71 20.92 10.70 2.33
C GLU A 71 21.58 11.74 1.40
N LEU A 72 20.90 12.12 0.32
CA LEU A 72 21.41 13.11 -0.64
C LEU A 72 21.46 14.52 -0.04
N TYR A 73 20.51 14.89 0.81
CA TYR A 73 20.52 16.15 1.52
C TYR A 73 21.69 16.24 2.51
N GLN A 74 21.92 15.19 3.31
CA GLN A 74 23.07 15.14 4.23
C GLN A 74 24.41 15.24 3.49
N LYS A 75 24.50 14.63 2.30
CA LYS A 75 25.67 14.70 1.42
C LYS A 75 25.78 16.00 0.59
N LYS A 76 24.82 16.92 0.73
CA LYS A 76 24.75 18.19 -0.03
C LYS A 76 24.60 18.00 -1.55
N PHE A 77 24.13 16.84 -2.00
CA PHE A 77 23.76 16.57 -3.39
C PHE A 77 22.31 16.90 -3.71
N TYR A 78 21.47 17.09 -2.70
CA TYR A 78 20.09 17.53 -2.84
C TYR A 78 19.84 18.74 -1.92
N PRO A 79 19.25 19.85 -2.41
CA PRO A 79 19.22 21.10 -1.66
C PRO A 79 18.10 21.20 -0.62
N TYR A 80 17.07 20.35 -0.70
CA TYR A 80 15.89 20.44 0.16
C TYR A 80 15.96 19.44 1.31
N GLU A 81 15.67 19.88 2.54
CA GLU A 81 15.71 19.05 3.75
C GLU A 81 14.41 18.27 4.02
N GLY A 82 13.34 18.63 3.31
CA GLY A 82 12.00 18.12 3.56
C GLY A 82 10.95 18.85 2.74
N VAL A 83 9.69 18.65 3.13
CA VAL A 83 8.53 19.39 2.62
C VAL A 83 7.92 20.27 3.70
N PHE A 84 7.46 21.46 3.34
CA PHE A 84 6.74 22.33 4.25
C PHE A 84 5.26 21.96 4.24
N ASN A 85 4.73 21.54 5.38
CA ASN A 85 3.30 21.58 5.67
C ASN A 85 2.98 22.96 6.26
N GLU A 86 1.76 23.46 6.11
CA GLU A 86 1.32 24.83 6.51
C GLU A 86 1.80 25.26 7.91
N ASN A 87 2.03 24.31 8.81
CA ASN A 87 2.42 24.53 10.20
C ASN A 87 3.88 24.17 10.53
N GLU A 88 4.55 23.34 9.73
CA GLU A 88 5.90 22.84 10.05
C GLU A 88 6.62 22.20 8.86
N ILE A 89 7.96 22.18 8.94
CA ILE A 89 8.79 21.39 8.03
C ILE A 89 8.72 19.92 8.44
N TRP A 90 8.36 19.08 7.48
CA TRP A 90 8.53 17.64 7.53
C TRP A 90 9.84 17.26 6.84
N THR A 91 10.90 17.13 7.65
CA THR A 91 12.19 16.65 7.12
C THR A 91 12.04 15.25 6.54
N TRP A 92 12.86 14.90 5.56
CA TRP A 92 12.84 13.55 4.96
C TRP A 92 13.02 12.47 6.02
N GLN A 93 13.96 12.68 6.96
CA GLN A 93 14.18 11.81 8.10
C GLN A 93 12.96 11.70 9.02
N LYS A 94 12.29 12.82 9.34
CA LYS A 94 11.08 12.80 10.17
C LYS A 94 9.99 11.97 9.51
N TRP A 95 9.74 12.19 8.22
CA TRP A 95 8.74 11.43 7.48
C TRP A 95 9.08 9.93 7.43
N ALA A 96 10.33 9.59 7.11
CA ALA A 96 10.79 8.19 7.07
C ALA A 96 10.58 7.48 8.42
N ASN A 97 10.91 8.15 9.53
CA ASN A 97 10.72 7.61 10.87
C ASN A 97 9.24 7.40 11.21
N ILE A 98 8.36 8.35 10.86
CA ILE A 98 6.91 8.21 11.07
C ILE A 98 6.38 6.98 10.30
N MET A 99 6.74 6.82 9.03
CA MET A 99 6.33 5.66 8.24
C MET A 99 6.86 4.35 8.85
N LYS A 100 8.14 4.29 9.19
CA LYS A 100 8.78 3.10 9.75
C LYS A 100 8.14 2.66 11.07
N ASN A 101 7.83 3.60 11.95
CA ASN A 101 7.21 3.31 13.25
C ASN A 101 5.76 2.85 13.15
N ASN A 102 5.09 3.15 12.03
CA ASN A 102 3.68 2.84 11.82
C ASN A 102 3.46 1.64 10.89
N PHE A 103 4.33 1.40 9.91
CA PHE A 103 4.10 0.42 8.83
C PHE A 103 3.72 -0.96 9.36
N GLU A 104 4.54 -1.55 10.22
CA GLU A 104 4.27 -2.86 10.78
C GLU A 104 2.94 -2.91 11.56
N ARG A 105 2.65 -1.88 12.36
CA ARG A 105 1.42 -1.82 13.16
C ARG A 105 0.15 -1.83 12.31
N PHE A 106 0.17 -1.15 11.16
CA PHE A 106 -1.03 -0.99 10.34
C PHE A 106 -1.15 -2.03 9.23
N PHE A 107 -0.03 -2.47 8.64
CA PHE A 107 -0.01 -3.40 7.53
C PHE A 107 0.17 -4.87 7.94
N TYR A 108 0.79 -5.20 9.08
CA TYR A 108 0.96 -6.60 9.46
C TYR A 108 -0.28 -7.16 10.14
N VAL A 109 -0.77 -8.31 9.67
CA VAL A 109 -1.91 -9.00 10.28
C VAL A 109 -1.42 -9.98 11.34
N ALA A 110 -1.30 -9.51 12.59
CA ALA A 110 -0.89 -10.33 13.73
C ALA A 110 -1.96 -11.36 14.12
N ASP A 111 -1.54 -12.42 14.81
CA ASP A 111 -2.42 -13.53 15.23
C ASP A 111 -3.61 -13.08 16.08
N ASN A 112 -3.45 -12.00 16.85
CA ASN A 112 -4.45 -11.43 17.74
C ASN A 112 -5.26 -10.27 17.13
N ASP A 113 -5.13 -9.98 15.83
CA ASP A 113 -5.88 -8.89 15.20
C ASP A 113 -7.38 -9.25 15.14
N LEU A 114 -8.24 -8.46 15.79
CA LEU A 114 -9.66 -8.79 15.98
C LEU A 114 -10.57 -8.33 14.84
N SER A 115 -10.01 -7.81 13.74
CA SER A 115 -10.82 -7.36 12.61
C SER A 115 -11.65 -8.50 12.03
N GLN A 116 -12.95 -8.23 11.81
CA GLN A 116 -13.88 -9.16 11.15
C GLN A 116 -13.48 -9.51 9.71
N TYR A 117 -12.61 -8.69 9.10
CA TYR A 117 -12.19 -8.83 7.72
C TYR A 117 -11.02 -9.79 7.51
N VAL A 118 -10.45 -10.33 8.59
CA VAL A 118 -9.24 -11.14 8.48
C VAL A 118 -9.56 -12.49 7.85
N ASN A 119 -9.00 -12.72 6.66
CA ASN A 119 -8.97 -14.03 6.03
C ASN A 119 -7.75 -14.86 6.46
N ARG A 120 -6.56 -14.25 6.55
CA ARG A 120 -5.31 -14.90 6.96
C ARG A 120 -4.50 -14.06 7.94
N ARG A 121 -3.75 -14.76 8.80
CA ARG A 121 -2.78 -14.20 9.76
C ARG A 121 -1.36 -14.37 9.24
N GLY A 122 -0.44 -13.55 9.74
CA GLY A 122 0.96 -13.59 9.36
C GLY A 122 1.25 -13.01 7.98
N ILE A 123 0.29 -12.27 7.41
CA ILE A 123 0.43 -11.61 6.10
C ILE A 123 0.64 -10.11 6.25
N ILE A 124 1.11 -9.48 5.18
CA ILE A 124 1.10 -8.03 5.02
C ILE A 124 -0.14 -7.67 4.18
N LYS A 125 -0.97 -6.76 4.71
CA LYS A 125 -2.19 -6.24 4.07
C LYS A 125 -1.88 -5.67 2.68
N ASP A 126 -2.84 -5.81 1.76
CA ASP A 126 -2.71 -5.27 0.40
C ASP A 126 -2.88 -3.74 0.37
N THR A 127 -3.79 -3.24 1.21
CA THR A 127 -4.08 -1.82 1.42
C THR A 127 -4.31 -1.57 2.91
N TYR A 128 -4.30 -0.31 3.32
CA TYR A 128 -4.77 0.11 4.64
C TYR A 128 -5.76 1.27 4.50
N GLY A 129 -6.91 1.14 5.15
CA GLY A 129 -7.96 2.15 5.16
C GLY A 129 -8.71 2.26 3.83
N SER A 130 -8.80 1.18 3.05
CA SER A 130 -9.66 1.15 1.86
C SER A 130 -11.14 1.22 2.23
N THR A 131 -11.97 1.77 1.33
CA THR A 131 -13.39 1.98 1.62
C THR A 131 -14.14 0.67 1.89
N GLN A 132 -13.76 -0.43 1.22
CA GLN A 132 -14.45 -1.71 1.38
C GLN A 132 -13.95 -2.54 2.56
N GLY A 133 -12.91 -2.12 3.29
CA GLY A 133 -12.41 -2.73 4.53
C GLY A 133 -11.81 -4.14 4.35
N TYR A 134 -12.56 -5.09 3.80
CA TYR A 134 -12.09 -6.45 3.54
C TYR A 134 -10.96 -6.50 2.51
N THR A 135 -10.92 -5.53 1.58
CA THR A 135 -9.86 -5.38 0.58
C THR A 135 -8.48 -5.16 1.19
N ASP A 136 -8.41 -4.55 2.40
CA ASP A 136 -7.15 -4.40 3.14
C ASP A 136 -6.53 -5.76 3.50
N TYR A 137 -7.36 -6.73 3.91
CA TYR A 137 -6.93 -8.00 4.47
C TYR A 137 -6.73 -9.10 3.43
N GLN A 138 -6.76 -8.74 2.14
CA GLN A 138 -6.52 -9.69 1.06
C GLN A 138 -5.04 -10.02 0.93
N LEU A 139 -4.71 -11.31 0.88
CA LEU A 139 -3.37 -11.75 0.51
C LEU A 139 -3.19 -11.57 -1.01
N ARG A 140 -2.37 -10.59 -1.38
CA ARG A 140 -1.97 -10.26 -2.76
C ARG A 140 -0.45 -10.17 -2.85
N PRO A 141 0.15 -10.29 -4.05
CA PRO A 141 1.60 -10.26 -4.18
C PRO A 141 2.22 -8.86 -4.03
N ASN A 142 1.41 -7.80 -3.94
CA ASN A 142 1.87 -6.41 -4.00
C ASN A 142 2.87 -6.02 -2.90
N PHE A 143 2.75 -6.60 -1.70
CA PHE A 143 3.66 -6.30 -0.59
C PHE A 143 5.11 -6.71 -0.89
N SER A 144 5.33 -7.66 -1.82
CA SER A 144 6.69 -8.06 -2.23
C SER A 144 7.48 -6.88 -2.83
N ILE A 145 6.80 -5.95 -3.51
CA ILE A 145 7.42 -4.73 -4.03
C ILE A 145 7.93 -3.88 -2.85
N ALA A 146 7.11 -3.72 -1.81
CA ALA A 146 7.51 -2.96 -0.62
C ALA A 146 8.70 -3.60 0.09
N LEU A 147 8.71 -4.93 0.24
CA LEU A 147 9.84 -5.65 0.84
C LEU A 147 11.12 -5.59 -0.02
N ALA A 148 10.98 -5.55 -1.35
CA ALA A 148 12.13 -5.46 -2.25
C ALA A 148 12.82 -4.09 -2.17
N VAL A 149 12.06 -3.00 -2.09
CA VAL A 149 12.61 -1.64 -2.11
C VAL A 149 12.86 -1.06 -0.71
N ALA A 150 12.12 -1.52 0.29
CA ALA A 150 12.12 -0.97 1.64
C ALA A 150 12.01 -2.08 2.72
N PRO A 151 12.96 -3.05 2.76
CA PRO A 151 12.91 -4.17 3.71
C PRO A 151 12.97 -3.74 5.18
N LYS A 152 13.43 -2.52 5.47
CA LYS A 152 13.55 -1.96 6.82
C LYS A 152 12.20 -1.52 7.44
N LEU A 153 11.10 -1.55 6.69
CA LEU A 153 9.78 -1.11 7.15
C LEU A 153 9.11 -2.09 8.12
N ILE A 154 9.60 -3.32 8.21
CA ILE A 154 9.01 -4.38 9.03
C ILE A 154 10.10 -5.28 9.61
N ALA A 155 9.82 -5.94 10.74
CA ALA A 155 10.71 -6.94 11.31
C ALA A 155 11.02 -8.08 10.32
N PRO A 156 12.29 -8.50 10.17
CA PRO A 156 12.67 -9.55 9.22
C PRO A 156 11.90 -10.86 9.38
N GLU A 157 11.59 -11.25 10.62
CA GLU A 157 10.88 -12.49 10.93
C GLU A 157 9.45 -12.46 10.37
N LYS A 158 8.78 -11.31 10.51
CA LYS A 158 7.42 -11.08 9.99
C LYS A 158 7.40 -10.98 8.47
N ALA A 159 8.40 -10.31 7.88
CA ALA A 159 8.57 -10.29 6.42
C ALA A 159 8.75 -11.69 5.86
N TRP A 160 9.61 -12.50 6.49
CA TRP A 160 9.88 -13.87 6.06
C TRP A 160 8.63 -14.74 6.17
N GLN A 161 7.90 -14.66 7.28
CA GLN A 161 6.63 -15.37 7.47
C GLN A 161 5.62 -15.02 6.37
N ALA A 162 5.44 -13.73 6.06
CA ALA A 162 4.52 -13.28 5.02
C ALA A 162 4.94 -13.78 3.62
N LEU A 163 6.25 -13.76 3.32
CA LEU A 163 6.80 -14.28 2.06
C LEU A 163 6.58 -15.79 1.93
N GLN A 164 6.79 -16.58 2.99
CA GLN A 164 6.53 -18.03 2.97
C GLN A 164 5.07 -18.35 2.72
N ILE A 165 4.15 -17.57 3.29
CA ILE A 165 2.72 -17.71 3.02
C ILE A 165 2.42 -17.34 1.56
N ALA A 166 2.96 -16.23 1.04
CA ALA A 166 2.76 -15.84 -0.34
C ALA A 166 3.34 -16.86 -1.34
N GLU A 167 4.52 -17.41 -1.05
CA GLU A 167 5.13 -18.50 -1.84
C GLU A 167 4.18 -19.71 -1.89
N LYS A 168 3.70 -20.17 -0.73
CA LYS A 168 2.83 -21.33 -0.65
C LYS A 168 1.48 -21.13 -1.37
N GLU A 169 0.87 -19.96 -1.20
CA GLU A 169 -0.54 -19.75 -1.60
C GLU A 169 -0.66 -19.08 -2.98
N LEU A 170 0.27 -18.18 -3.32
CA LEU A 170 0.21 -17.36 -4.54
C LEU A 170 1.16 -17.83 -5.64
N LEU A 171 2.30 -18.45 -5.34
CA LEU A 171 3.26 -18.83 -6.39
C LEU A 171 2.72 -19.99 -7.23
N GLY A 172 2.59 -19.75 -8.53
CA GLY A 172 2.31 -20.76 -9.54
C GLY A 172 3.58 -21.14 -10.32
N PRO A 173 3.47 -22.08 -11.27
CA PRO A 173 4.63 -22.60 -11.99
C PRO A 173 5.34 -21.56 -12.88
N LEU A 174 4.62 -20.54 -13.37
CA LEU A 174 5.14 -19.53 -14.30
C LEU A 174 4.78 -18.09 -13.91
N GLY A 175 4.16 -17.89 -12.74
CA GLY A 175 3.67 -16.58 -12.35
C GLY A 175 3.10 -16.61 -10.94
N ILE A 176 2.65 -15.45 -10.48
CA ILE A 176 2.07 -15.28 -9.16
C ILE A 176 0.59 -14.97 -9.28
N LYS A 177 -0.25 -15.63 -8.48
CA LYS A 177 -1.69 -15.33 -8.41
C LYS A 177 -1.85 -13.91 -7.86
N THR A 178 -2.73 -13.14 -8.50
CA THR A 178 -3.00 -11.75 -8.11
C THR A 178 -3.82 -11.63 -6.83
N LEU A 179 -4.51 -12.70 -6.43
CA LEU A 179 -5.31 -12.82 -5.23
C LEU A 179 -5.28 -14.25 -4.72
N ASP A 180 -5.29 -14.40 -3.39
CA ASP A 180 -5.48 -15.64 -2.69
C ASP A 180 -6.78 -16.37 -3.10
N PRO A 181 -6.74 -17.68 -3.44
CA PRO A 181 -7.93 -18.45 -3.80
C PRO A 181 -8.94 -18.68 -2.67
N ARG A 182 -8.56 -18.42 -1.41
CA ARG A 182 -9.40 -18.63 -0.23
C ARG A 182 -10.30 -17.44 0.07
#